data_AF-R9NZH1-F1
#
_entry.id   AF-R9NZH1-F1
#
_cell.length_a   1.000
_cell.length_b   1.000
_cell.length_c   1.000
_cell.angle_alpha   90.00
_cell.angle_beta   90.00
_cell.angle_gamma   90.00
#
_symmetry.space_group_name_H-M   'P 1'
#
loop_
_entity.id
_entity.type
_entity.pdbx_description
1 polymer ?
#
loop_
_entity_poly.entity_id
_entity_poly.type
_entity_poly.pdbx_seq_one_letter_code
_entity_poly.pdbx_strand_id
1 'polypeptide(L)'
;MRPVIDYNEVMFHRLEAVHSHLQATRGPNASTANGGAPTALFNQGGANQNNDINAYSGSNKQNILDQYKSLDELPRQIMAIVTQEAEKHHDGVHVNLIARMLKGVDVSEVKSAVEDLSSEGYLYTAADDDHVLPTA
;
A
#
# COMPACT_ATOMS: atom_id res chain seq x y z
N MET A 1 39.71 15.71 -16.61
CA MET A 1 38.41 16.38 -16.86
C MET A 1 38.08 16.22 -18.32
N ARG A 2 36.97 15.53 -18.67
CA ARG A 2 36.48 15.43 -20.05
C ARG A 2 35.45 16.55 -20.26
N PRO A 3 35.55 17.36 -21.33
CA PRO A 3 34.53 18.35 -21.64
C PRO A 3 33.22 17.66 -22.04
N VAL A 4 32.10 18.22 -21.58
CA VAL A 4 30.74 17.76 -21.93
C VAL A 4 30.46 18.16 -23.37
N ILE A 5 30.14 17.17 -24.21
CA ILE A 5 29.87 17.37 -25.64
C ILE A 5 28.37 17.31 -25.95
N ASP A 6 27.59 16.63 -25.11
CA ASP A 6 26.15 16.51 -25.20
C ASP A 6 25.53 16.86 -23.84
N TYR A 7 24.57 17.78 -23.83
CA TYR A 7 23.87 18.19 -22.62
C TYR A 7 23.09 17.04 -21.97
N ASN A 8 22.71 16.01 -22.73
CA ASN A 8 22.08 14.81 -22.16
C ASN A 8 23.00 14.06 -21.18
N GLU A 9 24.32 14.14 -21.34
CA GLU A 9 25.30 13.50 -20.44
C GLU A 9 25.16 14.04 -18.99
N VAL A 10 24.82 15.32 -18.84
CA VAL A 10 24.63 15.95 -17.52
C VAL A 10 23.39 15.40 -16.82
N MET A 11 22.30 15.23 -17.56
CA MET A 11 21.05 14.68 -17.00
C MET A 11 21.22 13.21 -16.67
N PHE A 12 21.88 12.45 -17.55
CA PHE A 12 22.17 11.03 -17.32
C PHE A 12 23.03 10.83 -16.07
N HIS A 13 24.07 11.65 -15.89
CA HIS A 13 24.93 11.58 -14.72
C HIS A 13 24.16 11.81 -13.40
N ARG A 14 23.21 12.76 -13.38
CA ARG A 14 22.39 13.02 -12.19
C ARG A 14 21.47 11.83 -11.87
N LEU A 15 20.87 11.23 -12.90
CA LEU A 15 20.02 10.04 -12.74
C LEU A 15 20.83 8.83 -12.23
N GLU A 16 22.03 8.62 -12.76
CA GLU A 16 22.94 7.55 -12.33
C GLU A 16 23.38 7.73 -10.87
N ALA A 17 23.67 8.96 -10.45
CA ALA A 17 24.02 9.27 -9.06
C ALA A 17 22.85 8.95 -8.10
N VAL A 18 21.62 9.31 -8.46
CA VAL A 18 20.43 8.99 -7.65
C VAL A 18 20.17 7.48 -7.62
N HIS A 19 20.30 6.81 -8.76
CA HIS A 19 20.10 5.37 -8.87
C HIS A 19 21.10 4.58 -8.00
N SER A 20 22.39 4.88 -8.11
CA SER A 20 23.44 4.24 -7.30
C SER A 20 23.25 4.52 -5.80
N HIS A 21 22.83 5.72 -5.42
CA HIS A 21 22.53 6.06 -4.04
C HIS A 21 21.33 5.26 -3.49
N LEU A 22 20.24 5.16 -4.25
CA LEU A 22 19.08 4.35 -3.88
C LEU A 22 19.43 2.88 -3.77
N GLN A 23 20.24 2.35 -4.69
CA GLN A 23 20.68 0.96 -4.64
C GLN A 23 21.56 0.69 -3.40
N ALA A 24 22.42 1.64 -3.01
CA ALA A 24 23.27 1.52 -1.82
C ALA A 24 22.47 1.63 -0.51
N THR A 25 21.43 2.48 -0.47
CA THR A 25 20.67 2.76 0.76
C THR A 25 19.42 1.91 0.92
N ARG A 26 18.85 1.39 -0.17
CA ARG A 26 17.56 0.66 -0.19
C ARG A 26 17.60 -0.63 -1.00
N GLY A 27 18.75 -1.01 -1.55
CA GLY A 27 18.91 -2.30 -2.23
C GLY A 27 19.08 -3.47 -1.25
N PRO A 28 19.01 -4.73 -1.71
CA PRO A 28 19.14 -5.92 -0.86
C PRO A 28 20.47 -6.04 -0.10
N ASN A 29 21.50 -5.28 -0.51
CA ASN A 29 22.78 -5.19 0.17
C ASN A 29 22.83 -4.08 1.24
N ALA A 30 21.84 -3.18 1.28
CA ALA A 30 21.81 -2.03 2.19
C ALA A 30 21.72 -2.42 3.68
N SER A 31 21.19 -3.62 3.97
CA SER A 31 21.12 -4.17 5.34
C SER A 31 22.49 -4.48 5.96
N THR A 32 23.58 -4.46 5.17
CA THR A 32 24.95 -4.71 5.67
C THR A 32 25.70 -3.45 6.08
N ALA A 33 25.20 -2.26 5.73
CA ALA A 33 25.89 -0.99 6.02
C ALA A 33 25.69 -0.51 7.48
N ASN A 34 24.75 -1.10 8.22
CA ASN A 34 24.42 -0.71 9.59
C ASN A 34 24.67 -1.86 10.58
N GLY A 35 25.94 -2.27 10.73
CA GLY A 35 26.48 -2.84 11.98
C GLY A 35 25.73 -4.00 12.67
N GLY A 36 24.84 -4.71 12.00
CA GLY A 36 24.16 -5.90 12.49
C GLY A 36 24.89 -7.14 11.99
N ALA A 37 25.33 -7.99 12.92
CA ALA A 37 26.20 -9.14 12.69
C ALA A 37 25.82 -10.00 11.46
N PRO A 38 26.81 -10.57 10.74
CA PRO A 38 26.55 -11.49 9.65
C PRO A 38 26.10 -12.84 10.20
N THR A 39 24.79 -13.08 10.29
CA THR A 39 24.29 -14.45 10.36
C THR A 39 24.38 -15.05 8.97
N ALA A 40 25.56 -15.60 8.67
CA ALA A 40 25.68 -16.67 7.69
C ALA A 40 24.66 -17.75 8.04
N LEU A 41 23.68 -17.99 7.17
CA LEU A 41 22.95 -19.25 7.19
C LEU A 41 22.44 -19.62 5.81
N PHE A 42 23.41 -20.03 4.98
CA PHE A 42 23.11 -21.10 4.03
C PHE A 42 22.97 -22.38 4.86
N ASN A 43 21.88 -23.11 4.63
CA ASN A 43 21.61 -24.51 4.98
C ASN A 43 20.49 -24.77 6.03
N GLN A 44 19.33 -25.12 5.46
CA GLN A 44 18.57 -26.34 5.75
C GLN A 44 17.73 -26.42 7.03
N GLY A 45 16.41 -26.31 6.83
CA GLY A 45 15.45 -27.21 7.46
C GLY A 45 14.50 -26.59 8.47
N GLY A 46 13.25 -26.38 8.04
CA GLY A 46 12.09 -26.56 8.90
C GLY A 46 11.48 -25.31 9.54
N ALA A 47 10.23 -25.08 9.16
CA ALA A 47 9.17 -24.40 9.92
C ALA A 47 9.23 -22.86 10.04
N ASN A 48 8.40 -22.25 9.17
CA ASN A 48 7.39 -21.27 9.54
C ASN A 48 7.90 -19.93 10.11
N GLN A 49 8.05 -18.91 9.24
CA GLN A 49 7.41 -17.60 9.39
C GLN A 49 7.70 -16.69 8.17
N ASN A 50 6.68 -16.56 7.33
CA ASN A 50 6.22 -15.36 6.63
C ASN A 50 7.24 -14.48 5.85
N ASN A 51 7.44 -14.88 4.59
CA ASN A 51 7.41 -14.03 3.38
C ASN A 51 7.96 -12.59 3.44
N ASP A 52 9.28 -12.44 3.30
CA ASP A 52 9.95 -11.24 2.78
C ASP A 52 10.46 -11.45 1.33
N ILE A 53 9.74 -12.25 0.55
CA ILE A 53 10.11 -12.59 -0.83
C ILE A 53 8.97 -12.21 -1.77
N ASN A 54 8.68 -10.91 -1.93
CA ASN A 54 7.78 -10.43 -3.00
C ASN A 54 8.04 -8.99 -3.45
N ALA A 55 9.28 -8.49 -3.38
CA ALA A 55 9.59 -7.14 -3.88
C ALA A 55 9.59 -7.01 -5.42
N TYR A 56 9.51 -8.12 -6.19
CA TYR A 56 9.55 -8.09 -7.66
C TYR A 56 8.65 -9.11 -8.37
N SER A 57 7.65 -9.67 -7.68
CA SER A 57 6.67 -10.56 -8.33
C SER A 57 5.45 -9.77 -8.78
N GLY A 58 5.33 -9.54 -10.09
CA GLY A 58 4.20 -8.88 -10.76
C GLY A 58 2.90 -9.69 -10.72
N SER A 59 2.50 -10.14 -9.54
CA SER A 59 1.18 -10.69 -9.24
C SER A 59 0.50 -9.74 -8.25
N ASN A 60 -0.05 -8.65 -8.78
CA ASN A 60 -0.82 -7.64 -8.04
C ASN A 60 -2.11 -8.24 -7.47
N LYS A 61 -1.96 -9.02 -6.40
CA LYS A 61 -2.88 -8.97 -5.27
C LYS A 61 -2.08 -8.35 -4.14
N GLN A 62 -1.73 -7.06 -4.30
CA GLN A 62 -1.33 -6.27 -3.15
C GLN A 62 -2.41 -6.48 -2.11
N ASN A 63 -2.02 -6.91 -0.91
CA ASN A 63 -2.95 -7.00 0.19
C ASN A 63 -3.52 -5.58 0.32
N ILE A 64 -4.79 -5.37 -0.04
CA ILE A 64 -5.48 -4.08 0.05
C ILE A 64 -5.25 -3.47 1.44
N LEU A 65 -5.11 -4.35 2.45
CA LEU A 65 -4.79 -4.04 3.83
C LEU A 65 -3.41 -3.41 4.07
N ASP A 66 -2.42 -3.64 3.21
CA ASP A 66 -1.07 -3.05 3.33
C ASP A 66 -1.03 -1.62 2.79
N GLN A 67 -1.95 -1.26 1.88
CA GLN A 67 -2.13 0.11 1.37
C GLN A 67 -2.74 1.04 2.42
N TYR A 68 -3.55 0.50 3.34
CA TYR A 68 -4.22 1.25 4.41
C TYR A 68 -3.61 1.01 5.80
N LYS A 69 -2.36 0.56 5.88
CA LYS A 69 -1.71 0.19 7.15
C LYS A 69 -1.47 1.39 8.09
N SER A 70 -1.48 2.61 7.57
CA SER A 70 -1.39 3.84 8.37
C SER A 70 -2.73 4.29 8.96
N LEU A 71 -3.85 3.69 8.55
CA LEU A 71 -5.17 4.03 9.05
C LEU A 71 -5.51 3.21 10.31
N ASP A 72 -6.42 3.75 11.11
CA ASP A 72 -6.97 3.09 12.29
C ASP A 72 -7.70 1.77 11.91
N GLU A 73 -7.91 0.90 12.88
CA GLU A 73 -8.41 -0.47 12.66
C GLU A 73 -9.79 -0.49 12.01
N LEU A 74 -10.69 0.41 12.43
CA LEU A 74 -12.06 0.51 11.91
C LEU A 74 -12.10 1.07 10.47
N PRO A 75 -11.50 2.23 10.14
CA PRO A 75 -11.43 2.73 8.76
C PRO A 75 -10.76 1.75 7.79
N ARG A 76 -9.71 1.05 8.24
CA ARG A 76 -9.04 0.03 7.44
C ARG A 76 -9.96 -1.14 7.10
N GLN A 77 -10.78 -1.58 8.06
CA GLN A 77 -11.75 -2.65 7.83
C GLN A 77 -12.88 -2.21 6.89
N ILE A 78 -13.32 -0.95 6.98
CA ILE A 78 -14.26 -0.34 6.04
C ILE A 78 -13.68 -0.37 4.62
N MET A 79 -12.45 0.11 4.42
CA MET A 79 -11.81 0.10 3.11
C MET A 79 -11.68 -1.31 2.52
N ALA A 80 -11.31 -2.30 3.34
CA ALA A 80 -11.22 -3.69 2.88
C ALA A 80 -12.58 -4.24 2.38
N ILE A 81 -13.67 -3.90 3.07
CA ILE A 81 -15.03 -4.31 2.69
C ILE A 81 -15.47 -3.56 1.42
N VAL A 82 -15.25 -2.25 1.36
CA VAL A 82 -15.65 -1.42 0.23
C VAL A 82 -14.93 -1.84 -1.04
N THR A 83 -13.62 -2.08 -1.02
CA THR A 83 -12.88 -2.57 -2.19
C THR A 83 -13.37 -3.96 -2.64
N GLN A 84 -13.74 -4.84 -1.72
CA GLN A 84 -14.25 -6.17 -2.06
C GLN A 84 -15.66 -6.12 -2.68
N GLU A 85 -16.54 -5.28 -2.16
CA GLU A 85 -17.93 -5.19 -2.63
C GLU A 85 -18.09 -4.24 -3.84
N ALA A 86 -17.19 -3.29 -4.04
CA ALA A 86 -17.17 -2.39 -5.20
C ALA A 86 -17.01 -3.16 -6.53
N GLU A 87 -16.31 -4.30 -6.55
CA GLU A 87 -16.22 -5.15 -7.75
C GLU A 87 -17.57 -5.75 -8.18
N LYS A 88 -18.51 -5.91 -7.23
CA LYS A 88 -19.83 -6.50 -7.48
C LYS A 88 -20.90 -5.45 -7.76
N HIS A 89 -20.72 -4.25 -7.21
CA HIS A 89 -21.70 -3.17 -7.26
C HIS A 89 -21.12 -1.95 -8.00
N HIS A 90 -21.47 -1.82 -9.29
CA HIS A 90 -21.01 -0.70 -10.12
C HIS A 90 -21.55 0.67 -9.67
N ASP A 91 -22.73 0.69 -9.02
CA ASP A 91 -23.35 1.92 -8.48
C ASP A 91 -22.82 2.33 -7.10
N GLY A 92 -21.88 1.56 -6.53
CA GLY A 92 -21.31 1.80 -5.21
C GLY A 92 -21.87 0.93 -4.10
N VAL A 93 -21.17 0.92 -2.98
CA VAL A 93 -21.47 0.10 -1.80
C VAL A 93 -22.28 0.93 -0.82
N HIS A 94 -23.46 0.44 -0.42
CA HIS A 94 -24.30 1.15 0.54
C HIS A 94 -23.72 1.08 1.96
N VAL A 95 -23.68 2.22 2.67
CA VAL A 95 -23.23 2.31 4.08
C VAL A 95 -23.88 1.27 5.02
N ASN A 96 -25.17 0.95 4.83
CA ASN A 96 -25.87 -0.08 5.62
C ASN A 96 -25.31 -1.50 5.39
N LEU A 97 -24.82 -1.81 4.19
CA LEU A 97 -24.19 -3.09 3.90
C LEU A 97 -22.83 -3.21 4.61
N ILE A 98 -22.05 -2.12 4.59
CA ILE A 98 -20.77 -2.02 5.30
C ILE A 98 -20.98 -2.25 6.80
N ALA A 99 -21.96 -1.58 7.41
CA ALA A 99 -22.29 -1.75 8.82
C ALA A 99 -22.74 -3.19 9.17
N ARG A 100 -23.37 -3.92 8.25
CA ARG A 100 -23.71 -5.34 8.47
C ARG A 100 -22.50 -6.26 8.41
N MET A 101 -21.48 -5.91 7.62
CA MET A 101 -20.25 -6.68 7.48
C MET A 101 -19.28 -6.42 8.64
N LEU A 102 -19.26 -5.20 9.19
CA LEU A 102 -18.62 -4.86 10.46
C LEU A 102 -19.48 -5.33 11.64
N LYS A 103 -19.27 -6.56 12.10
CA LYS A 103 -19.94 -7.07 13.30
C LYS A 103 -19.45 -6.31 14.54
N GLY A 104 -20.32 -5.54 15.16
CA GLY A 104 -20.08 -4.92 16.48
C GLY A 104 -19.87 -3.42 16.49
N VAL A 105 -20.09 -2.73 15.36
CA VAL A 105 -20.00 -1.25 15.27
C VAL A 105 -21.39 -0.69 14.96
N ASP A 106 -21.76 0.42 15.61
CA ASP A 106 -23.03 1.09 15.37
C ASP A 106 -23.04 1.78 13.99
N VAL A 107 -24.20 1.80 13.33
CA VAL A 107 -24.36 2.42 12.00
C VAL A 107 -23.96 3.90 11.99
N SER A 108 -24.19 4.61 13.10
CA SER A 108 -23.81 6.02 13.25
C SER A 108 -22.29 6.22 13.24
N GLU A 109 -21.55 5.31 13.85
CA GLU A 109 -20.08 5.36 13.91
C GLU A 109 -19.48 5.01 12.55
N VAL A 110 -20.05 4.01 11.86
CA VAL A 110 -19.69 3.68 10.48
C VAL A 110 -19.91 4.87 9.56
N LYS A 111 -21.04 5.58 9.67
CA LYS A 111 -21.32 6.75 8.85
C LYS A 111 -20.30 7.88 9.08
N SER A 112 -19.95 8.16 10.34
CA SER A 112 -18.92 9.15 10.67
C SER A 112 -17.55 8.76 10.07
N ALA A 113 -17.13 7.51 10.25
CA ALA A 113 -15.85 7.05 9.73
C ALA A 113 -15.79 7.05 8.20
N VAL A 114 -16.91 6.76 7.52
CA VAL A 114 -17.01 6.87 6.05
C VAL A 114 -16.89 8.32 5.58
N GLU A 115 -17.48 9.26 6.30
CA GLU A 115 -17.40 10.69 5.98
C GLU A 115 -15.96 11.22 6.17
N ASP A 116 -15.29 10.82 7.24
CA ASP A 116 -13.87 11.13 7.47
C ASP A 116 -12.98 10.56 6.36
N LEU A 117 -13.15 9.28 6.01
CA LEU A 117 -12.44 8.63 4.91
C LEU A 117 -12.69 9.31 3.56
N SER A 118 -13.89 9.83 3.33
CA SER A 118 -14.20 10.59 2.12
C SER A 118 -13.50 11.95 2.12
N SER A 119 -13.47 12.63 3.27
CA SER A 119 -12.75 13.91 3.42
C SER A 119 -11.24 13.79 3.21
N GLU A 120 -10.66 12.65 3.59
CA GLU A 120 -9.24 12.32 3.38
C GLU A 120 -8.94 11.89 1.93
N GLY A 121 -9.98 11.60 1.13
CA GLY A 121 -9.88 11.24 -0.28
C GLY A 121 -9.75 9.73 -0.56
N TYR A 122 -9.93 8.88 0.46
CA TYR A 122 -9.91 7.43 0.29
C TYR A 122 -11.19 6.89 -0.37
N LEU A 123 -12.32 7.55 -0.10
CA LEU A 123 -13.64 7.20 -0.63
C LEU A 123 -14.27 8.39 -1.37
N TYR A 124 -15.11 8.10 -2.35
CA TYR A 124 -15.99 9.09 -2.98
C TYR A 124 -17.44 8.61 -3.00
N THR A 125 -18.36 9.57 -2.91
CA THR A 125 -19.80 9.34 -3.01
C THR A 125 -20.18 9.04 -4.46
N ALA A 126 -21.02 8.02 -4.65
CA ALA A 126 -21.44 7.54 -5.97
C ALA A 126 -22.77 8.19 -6.39
N ALA A 127 -23.77 7.38 -6.77
CA ALA A 127 -25.07 7.87 -7.25
C ALA A 127 -25.87 8.65 -6.19
N ASP A 128 -25.76 8.25 -4.92
CA ASP A 128 -26.47 8.87 -3.78
C ASP A 128 -25.52 9.06 -2.58
N ASP A 129 -25.93 9.91 -1.63
CA ASP A 129 -25.18 10.22 -0.39
C ASP A 129 -24.89 9.00 0.51
N ASP A 130 -25.63 7.90 0.33
CA ASP A 130 -25.47 6.66 1.10
C ASP A 130 -24.69 5.56 0.33
N HIS A 131 -24.19 5.85 -0.88
CA HIS A 131 -23.37 4.94 -1.70
C HIS A 131 -21.93 5.45 -1.83
N VAL A 132 -20.96 4.58 -1.51
CA VAL A 132 -19.53 4.93 -1.56
C VAL A 132 -18.72 3.96 -2.42
N LEU A 133 -17.70 4.50 -3.08
CA LEU A 133 -16.75 3.78 -3.90
C LEU A 133 -15.31 4.10 -3.48
N PRO A 134 -14.38 3.13 -3.59
CA PRO A 134 -12.97 3.37 -3.31
C PRO A 134 -12.32 4.17 -4.43
N THR A 135 -11.45 5.11 -4.08
CA THR A 135 -10.68 5.91 -5.05
C THR A 135 -9.61 5.09 -5.81
N ALA A 136 -9.22 3.92 -5.28
CA ALA A 136 -8.13 3.07 -5.78
C ALA A 136 -8.60 1.67 -6.22
#